data_AF-A0A523MAD3-F1
#
_entry.id   AF-A0A523MAD3-F1
#
_cell.length_a   1.000
_cell.length_b   1.000
_cell.length_c   1.000
_cell.angle_alpha   90.00
_cell.angle_beta   90.00
_cell.angle_gamma   90.00
#
_symmetry.space_group_name_H-M   'P 1'
#
loop_
_entity.id
_entity.type
_entity.pdbx_description
1 polymer ?
#
loop_
_entity_poly.entity_id
_entity_poly.type
_entity_poly.pdbx_seq_one_letter_code
_entity_poly.pdbx_strand_id
1 'polypeptide(L)'
;MNHRAGSIVFGIAAGLLVAVLSYQWLTDPTNRAERDEEVNVVELSRGILSGTLGIQELQIVDALAPQRKVGKVYVYPLENGWDVSGYYRRDDADRWHPFLMALDTELSLRSLKVRDSDKSLAQRAATDPLLEVQQ
;
A
#
# COMPACT_ATOMS: atom_id res chain seq x y z
N MET A 1 -23.73 -28.78 41.56
CA MET A 1 -22.41 -28.17 41.27
C MET A 1 -22.47 -26.71 41.71
N ASN A 2 -21.50 -26.22 42.48
CA ASN A 2 -21.60 -24.89 43.10
C ASN A 2 -21.39 -23.79 42.04
N HIS A 3 -22.46 -23.11 41.61
CA HIS A 3 -22.45 -22.17 40.47
C HIS A 3 -21.35 -21.09 40.57
N ARG A 4 -21.03 -20.66 41.80
CA ARG A 4 -19.97 -19.69 42.08
C ARG A 4 -18.57 -20.22 41.72
N ALA A 5 -18.28 -21.47 42.07
CA ALA A 5 -17.01 -22.11 41.71
C ALA A 5 -16.91 -22.32 40.18
N GLY A 6 -18.00 -22.70 39.52
CA GLY A 6 -18.05 -22.83 38.06
C GLY A 6 -17.75 -21.51 37.33
N SER A 7 -18.31 -20.40 37.80
CA SER A 7 -18.06 -19.08 37.22
C SER A 7 -16.60 -18.62 37.32
N ILE A 8 -15.93 -18.93 38.44
CA ILE A 8 -14.52 -18.60 38.67
C ILE A 8 -13.63 -19.42 37.73
N VAL A 9 -13.85 -20.73 37.65
CA VAL A 9 -13.07 -21.62 36.77
C VAL A 9 -13.23 -21.22 35.31
N PHE A 10 -14.45 -20.90 34.88
CA PHE A 10 -14.70 -20.42 33.53
C PHE A 10 -13.96 -19.10 33.23
N GLY A 11 -14.03 -18.13 34.15
CA GLY A 11 -13.33 -16.85 33.99
C GLY A 11 -11.82 -17.02 33.86
N ILE A 12 -11.21 -17.90 34.66
CA ILE A 12 -9.78 -18.21 34.57
C ILE A 12 -9.45 -18.88 33.23
N ALA A 13 -10.24 -19.87 32.81
CA ALA A 13 -10.02 -20.56 31.55
C ALA A 13 -10.15 -19.63 30.33
N ALA A 14 -11.18 -18.77 30.31
CA ALA A 14 -11.37 -17.78 29.26
C ALA A 14 -10.24 -16.74 29.24
N GLY A 15 -9.81 -16.26 30.40
CA GLY A 15 -8.70 -15.31 30.51
C GLY A 15 -7.38 -15.89 30.00
N LEU A 16 -7.08 -17.14 30.37
CA LEU A 16 -5.90 -17.84 29.86
C LEU A 16 -5.98 -18.07 28.35
N LEU A 17 -7.14 -18.44 27.82
CA LEU A 17 -7.33 -18.62 26.38
C LEU A 17 -7.07 -17.32 25.61
N VAL A 18 -7.66 -16.20 26.05
CA VAL A 18 -7.42 -14.88 25.44
C VAL A 18 -5.94 -14.50 25.51
N ALA A 19 -5.29 -14.70 26.66
CA ALA A 19 -3.87 -14.40 26.82
C ALA A 19 -2.98 -15.20 25.87
N VAL A 20 -3.24 -16.50 25.70
CA VAL A 20 -2.49 -17.36 24.77
C VAL A 20 -2.69 -16.92 23.32
N LEU A 21 -3.94 -16.65 22.91
CA LEU A 21 -4.24 -16.22 21.55
C LEU A 21 -3.63 -14.84 21.24
N SER A 22 -3.68 -13.90 22.19
CA SER A 22 -3.03 -12.59 22.04
C SER A 22 -1.51 -12.71 21.97
N TYR A 23 -0.91 -13.60 22.77
CA TYR A 23 0.53 -13.85 22.71
C TYR A 23 0.95 -14.45 21.36
N GLN A 24 0.22 -15.44 20.86
CA GLN A 24 0.46 -16.02 19.54
C GLN A 24 0.37 -14.96 18.44
N TRP A 25 -0.69 -14.14 18.45
CA TRP A 25 -0.87 -13.09 17.47
C TRP A 25 0.25 -12.03 17.49
N LEU A 26 0.69 -11.61 18.69
CA LEU A 26 1.77 -10.62 18.84
C LEU A 26 3.15 -11.16 18.43
N THR A 27 3.39 -12.45 18.67
CA THR A 27 4.67 -13.10 18.41
C THR A 27 4.76 -13.73 17.02
N ASP A 28 3.67 -13.75 16.27
CA ASP A 28 3.64 -14.28 14.90
C ASP A 28 4.59 -13.49 13.98
N PRO A 29 5.69 -14.10 13.50
CA PRO A 29 6.65 -13.42 12.63
C PRO A 29 6.11 -13.21 11.21
N THR A 30 5.09 -13.96 10.80
CA THR A 30 4.55 -13.90 9.42
C THR A 30 3.97 -12.52 9.12
N ASN A 31 3.16 -11.97 10.03
CA ASN A 31 2.60 -10.62 9.91
C ASN A 31 3.68 -9.53 9.77
N ARG A 32 4.86 -9.71 10.38
CA ARG A 32 5.96 -8.75 10.26
C ARG A 32 6.64 -8.87 8.91
N ALA A 33 6.91 -10.10 8.46
CA ALA A 33 7.51 -10.34 7.16
C ALA A 33 6.62 -9.80 6.01
N GLU A 34 5.32 -10.04 6.07
CA GLU A 34 4.35 -9.48 5.11
C GLU A 34 4.37 -7.95 5.13
N ARG A 35 4.42 -7.35 6.33
CA ARG A 35 4.46 -5.90 6.46
C ARG A 35 5.76 -5.30 5.93
N ASP A 36 6.89 -5.95 6.17
CA ASP A 36 8.20 -5.53 5.66
C ASP A 36 8.22 -5.58 4.13
N GLU A 37 7.59 -6.59 3.53
CA GLU A 37 7.43 -6.70 2.09
C GLU A 37 6.54 -5.58 1.52
N GLU A 38 5.38 -5.33 2.13
CA GLU A 38 4.51 -4.20 1.74
C GLU A 38 5.24 -2.85 1.82
N VAL A 39 6.02 -2.63 2.87
CA VAL A 39 6.82 -1.40 3.03
C VAL A 39 7.83 -1.27 1.89
N ASN A 40 8.58 -2.34 1.62
CA ASN A 40 9.56 -2.36 0.54
C ASN A 40 8.91 -2.10 -0.83
N VAL A 41 7.77 -2.72 -1.11
CA VAL A 41 7.00 -2.52 -2.35
C VAL A 41 6.58 -1.06 -2.51
N VAL A 42 6.04 -0.44 -1.45
CA VAL A 42 5.60 0.95 -1.54
C VAL A 42 6.79 1.90 -1.70
N GLU A 43 7.89 1.70 -0.99
CA GLU A 43 9.07 2.54 -1.13
C GLU A 43 9.69 2.45 -2.54
N LEU A 44 9.81 1.24 -3.10
CA LEU A 44 10.27 1.04 -4.47
C LEU A 44 9.32 1.69 -5.49
N SER A 45 8.01 1.60 -5.27
CA SER A 45 7.02 2.22 -6.15
C SER A 45 7.18 3.73 -6.26
N ARG A 46 7.62 4.42 -5.19
CA ARG A 46 7.90 5.87 -5.23
C ARG A 46 9.05 6.19 -6.18
N GLY A 47 10.11 5.38 -6.12
CA GLY A 47 11.26 5.49 -7.03
C GLY A 47 10.85 5.27 -8.48
N ILE A 48 10.11 4.19 -8.75
CA ILE A 48 9.59 3.87 -10.09
C ILE A 48 8.69 4.98 -10.59
N LEU A 49 7.75 5.48 -9.77
CA LEU A 49 6.84 6.56 -10.14
C LEU A 49 7.61 7.83 -10.55
N SER A 50 8.55 8.28 -9.71
CA SER A 50 9.35 9.47 -10.01
C SER A 50 10.19 9.32 -11.27
N GLY A 51 10.80 8.14 -11.47
CA GLY A 51 11.57 7.80 -12.65
C GLY A 51 10.75 7.75 -13.94
N THR A 52 9.62 7.05 -13.93
CA THR A 52 8.73 6.91 -15.10
C THR A 52 8.10 8.26 -15.49
N LEU A 53 7.71 9.07 -14.52
CA LEU A 53 7.17 10.41 -14.79
C LEU A 53 8.26 11.44 -15.14
N GLY A 54 9.52 11.16 -14.81
CA GLY A 54 10.64 12.08 -15.01
C GLY A 54 10.56 13.32 -14.11
N ILE A 55 10.00 13.17 -12.91
CA ILE A 55 9.78 14.27 -11.95
C ILE A 55 10.64 13.98 -10.71
N GLN A 56 11.60 14.87 -10.41
CA GLN A 56 12.55 14.67 -9.30
C GLN A 56 11.89 14.81 -7.93
N GLU A 57 10.99 15.77 -7.76
CA GLU A 57 10.32 16.02 -6.48
C GLU A 57 8.82 15.76 -6.64
N LEU A 58 8.38 14.64 -6.08
CA LEU A 58 6.98 14.30 -5.96
C LEU A 58 6.58 14.30 -4.50
N GLN A 59 5.51 15.01 -4.18
CA GLN A 59 4.78 14.74 -2.96
C GLN A 59 3.83 13.58 -3.22
N ILE A 60 3.84 12.58 -2.35
CA ILE A 60 3.12 11.31 -2.57
C ILE A 60 2.24 11.02 -1.35
N VAL A 61 1.00 10.60 -1.63
CA VAL A 61 0.09 9.97 -0.66
C VAL A 61 -0.10 8.52 -1.08
N ASP A 62 0.29 7.59 -0.22
CA ASP A 62 0.27 6.14 -0.47
C ASP A 62 -0.06 5.36 0.81
N ALA A 63 0.01 4.03 0.76
CA ALA A 63 -0.33 3.15 1.88
C ALA A 63 0.57 3.31 3.13
N LEU A 64 1.77 3.89 3.00
CA LEU A 64 2.65 4.18 4.14
C LEU A 64 2.36 5.54 4.76
N ALA A 65 1.97 6.52 3.94
CA ALA A 65 1.60 7.87 4.39
C ALA A 65 0.20 8.28 3.90
N PRO A 66 -0.87 7.61 4.38
CA PRO A 66 -2.21 7.84 3.87
C PRO A 66 -2.78 9.19 4.33
N GLN A 67 -3.44 9.91 3.43
CA GLN A 67 -4.14 11.16 3.73
C GLN A 67 -5.59 11.12 3.27
N ARG A 68 -6.51 10.96 4.24
CA ARG A 68 -7.95 10.78 3.98
C ARG A 68 -8.61 11.90 3.17
N LYS A 69 -8.07 13.13 3.22
CA LYS A 69 -8.57 14.27 2.45
C LYS A 69 -8.26 14.18 0.95
N VAL A 70 -7.22 13.44 0.59
CA VAL A 70 -6.77 13.28 -0.79
C VAL A 70 -7.52 12.12 -1.45
N GLY A 71 -7.53 10.95 -0.79
CA GLY A 71 -8.26 9.80 -1.28
C GLY A 71 -7.90 8.52 -0.55
N LYS A 72 -8.48 7.42 -1.02
CA LYS A 72 -8.12 6.07 -0.57
C LYS A 72 -6.92 5.57 -1.37
N VAL A 73 -6.05 4.86 -0.68
CA VAL A 73 -4.80 4.30 -1.20
C VAL A 73 -4.70 2.84 -0.76
N TYR A 74 -3.99 2.02 -1.53
CA TYR A 74 -3.83 0.60 -1.26
C TYR A 74 -2.48 0.09 -1.77
N VAL A 75 -1.95 -0.89 -1.05
CA VAL A 75 -0.94 -1.83 -1.53
C VAL A 75 -1.60 -3.20 -1.46
N TYR A 76 -1.55 -3.97 -2.53
CA TYR A 76 -2.27 -5.23 -2.61
C TYR A 76 -1.40 -6.31 -3.27
N PRO A 77 -1.11 -7.43 -2.57
CA PRO A 77 -0.40 -8.56 -3.17
C PRO A 77 -1.31 -9.29 -4.16
N LEU A 78 -0.74 -9.69 -5.29
CA LEU A 78 -1.36 -10.50 -6.32
C LEU A 78 -0.52 -11.76 -6.53
N GLU A 79 -1.10 -12.80 -7.16
CA GLU A 79 -0.36 -14.02 -7.50
C GLU A 79 0.92 -13.75 -8.32
N ASN A 80 0.88 -12.70 -9.15
CA ASN A 80 1.95 -12.35 -10.08
C ASN A 80 2.60 -11.00 -9.78
N GLY A 81 2.62 -10.53 -8.52
CA GLY A 81 3.27 -9.29 -8.12
C GLY A 81 2.37 -8.41 -7.25
N TRP A 82 2.37 -7.10 -7.50
CA TRP A 82 1.73 -6.13 -6.59
C TRP A 82 0.97 -5.05 -7.34
N ASP A 83 -0.15 -4.61 -6.77
CA ASP A 83 -0.82 -3.38 -7.16
C ASP A 83 -0.63 -2.32 -6.08
N VAL A 84 -0.12 -1.16 -6.48
CA VAL A 84 0.10 0.01 -5.61
C VAL A 84 -0.67 1.19 -6.16
N SER A 85 -1.54 1.76 -5.33
CA SER A 85 -2.21 3.02 -5.67
C SER A 85 -1.84 4.13 -4.72
N GLY A 86 -1.95 5.33 -5.24
CA GLY A 86 -1.71 6.53 -4.48
C GLY A 86 -2.11 7.78 -5.25
N TYR A 87 -1.64 8.90 -4.74
CA TYR A 87 -1.76 10.18 -5.38
C TYR A 87 -0.39 10.85 -5.35
N TYR A 88 -0.08 11.59 -6.41
CA TYR A 88 1.10 12.44 -6.43
C TYR A 88 0.73 13.86 -6.80
N ARG A 89 1.61 14.80 -6.46
CA ARG A 89 1.60 16.17 -6.99
C ARG A 89 3.03 16.69 -7.08
N ARG A 90 3.27 17.63 -7.99
CA ARG A 90 4.60 18.22 -8.22
C ARG A 90 4.95 19.26 -7.14
N ASP A 91 3.97 20.03 -6.70
CA ASP A 91 4.13 21.08 -5.70
C ASP A 91 2.80 21.37 -4.97
N ASP A 92 2.77 22.39 -4.12
CA ASP A 92 1.59 22.75 -3.34
C ASP A 92 0.46 23.41 -4.16
N ALA A 93 0.77 23.95 -5.34
CA ALA A 93 -0.20 24.54 -6.26
C ALA A 93 -0.78 23.49 -7.24
N ASP A 94 -0.08 22.38 -7.45
CA ASP A 94 -0.54 21.25 -8.24
C ASP A 94 -1.63 20.47 -7.50
N ARG A 95 -2.61 19.99 -8.27
CA ARG A 95 -3.65 19.13 -7.74
C ARG A 95 -3.09 17.74 -7.49
N TRP A 96 -3.76 16.97 -6.64
CA TRP A 96 -3.46 15.55 -6.49
C TRP A 96 -3.90 14.77 -7.71
N HIS A 97 -2.99 14.01 -8.30
CA HIS A 97 -3.22 13.13 -9.44
C HIS A 97 -3.18 11.67 -8.97
N PRO A 98 -4.26 10.90 -9.13
CA PRO A 98 -4.24 9.49 -8.75
C PRO A 98 -3.35 8.70 -9.69
N PHE A 99 -2.71 7.67 -9.13
CA PHE A 99 -1.99 6.66 -9.89
C PHE A 99 -2.38 5.25 -9.43
N LEU A 100 -2.25 4.30 -10.35
CA LEU A 100 -2.28 2.87 -10.11
C LEU A 100 -1.10 2.24 -10.83
N MET A 101 -0.24 1.59 -10.07
CA MET A 101 0.96 0.91 -10.53
C MET A 101 0.80 -0.60 -10.32
N ALA A 102 1.09 -1.37 -11.37
CA ALA A 102 1.21 -2.81 -11.29
C ALA A 102 2.69 -3.18 -11.41
N LEU A 103 3.20 -3.92 -10.43
CA LEU A 103 4.54 -4.48 -10.37
C LEU A 103 4.47 -5.99 -10.56
N ASP A 104 5.49 -6.58 -11.16
CA ASP A 104 5.64 -8.05 -11.20
C ASP A 104 6.24 -8.62 -9.91
N THR A 105 6.55 -9.92 -9.91
CA THR A 105 7.16 -10.62 -8.78
C THR A 105 8.59 -10.17 -8.48
N GLU A 106 9.26 -9.54 -9.43
CA GLU A 106 10.61 -8.97 -9.29
C GLU A 106 10.55 -7.47 -8.94
N LEU A 107 9.35 -6.96 -8.66
CA LEU A 107 9.06 -5.54 -8.40
C LEU A 107 9.41 -4.61 -9.57
N SER A 108 9.43 -5.15 -10.79
CA SER A 108 9.58 -4.38 -12.01
C SER A 108 8.23 -3.85 -12.50
N LEU A 109 8.26 -2.68 -13.14
CA LEU A 109 7.06 -2.02 -13.64
C LEU A 109 6.42 -2.84 -14.77
N ARG A 110 5.14 -3.22 -14.58
CA ARG A 110 4.31 -3.80 -15.65
C ARG A 110 3.37 -2.78 -16.28
N SER A 111 2.80 -1.90 -15.45
CA SER A 111 1.98 -0.79 -15.95
C SER A 111 1.89 0.31 -14.90
N LEU A 112 1.85 1.55 -15.37
CA LEU A 112 1.57 2.73 -14.58
C LEU A 112 0.43 3.49 -15.24
N LYS A 113 -0.69 3.60 -14.54
CA LYS A 113 -1.83 4.41 -14.96
C LYS A 113 -1.87 5.66 -14.11
N VAL A 114 -1.92 6.83 -14.74
CA VAL A 114 -2.07 8.11 -14.04
C VAL A 114 -3.24 8.89 -14.61
N ARG A 115 -3.92 9.66 -13.77
CA ARG A 115 -4.86 10.67 -14.25
C ARG A 115 -4.26 12.06 -14.11
N ASP A 116 -3.70 12.56 -15.20
CA ASP A 116 -3.03 13.86 -15.24
C ASP A 116 -3.30 14.55 -16.59
N SER A 117 -3.54 15.87 -16.53
CA SER A 117 -3.76 16.72 -17.70
C SER A 117 -2.48 17.29 -18.31
N ASP A 118 -1.31 17.02 -17.71
CA ASP A 118 -0.01 17.44 -18.22
C ASP A 118 0.26 16.81 -19.60
N LYS A 119 0.36 17.68 -20.62
CA LYS A 119 0.60 17.27 -22.01
C LYS A 119 1.95 16.59 -22.19
N SER A 120 2.94 16.90 -21.35
CA SER A 120 4.26 16.26 -21.42
C SER A 120 4.20 14.78 -21.04
N LEU A 121 3.31 14.42 -20.10
CA LEU A 121 3.07 13.03 -19.72
C LEU A 121 2.33 12.28 -20.83
N ALA A 122 1.34 12.92 -21.46
CA ALA A 122 0.64 12.32 -22.60
C ALA A 122 1.60 12.05 -23.79
N GLN A 123 2.56 12.95 -24.04
CA GLN A 123 3.60 12.72 -25.04
C GLN A 123 4.54 11.56 -24.67
N ARG A 124 4.91 11.45 -23.39
CA ARG A 124 5.72 10.35 -22.87
C ARG A 124 5.01 9.00 -23.02
N ALA A 125 3.73 8.93 -22.65
CA ALA A 125 2.89 7.75 -22.78
C ALA A 125 2.75 7.27 -24.24
N ALA A 126 2.90 8.16 -25.22
CA ALA A 126 2.93 7.76 -26.63
C ALA A 126 4.20 6.96 -27.02
N THR A 127 5.25 7.06 -26.22
CA THR A 127 6.55 6.38 -26.46
C THR A 127 6.88 5.31 -25.42
N ASP A 128 6.21 5.33 -24.27
CA ASP A 128 6.39 4.36 -23.19
C ASP A 128 5.16 3.45 -23.10
N PRO A 129 5.26 2.17 -23.51
CA PRO A 129 4.12 1.25 -23.50
C PRO A 129 3.65 0.87 -22.09
N LEU A 130 4.43 1.16 -21.05
CA LEU A 130 4.07 0.87 -19.67
C LEU A 130 3.28 2.02 -19.02
N LEU A 131 3.26 3.20 -19.64
CA LEU A 131 2.61 4.39 -19.11
C LEU A 131 1.26 4.67 -19.81
N GLU A 132 0.18 4.67 -19.05
CA GLU A 132 -1.16 5.08 -19.49
C GLU A 132 -1.54 6.40 -18.81
N VAL A 133 -1.91 7.42 -19.59
CA VAL A 133 -2.35 8.73 -19.05
C VAL A 133 -3.80 8.97 -19.42
N GLN A 134 -4.65 9.14 -18.40
CA GLN A 134 -6.05 9.53 -18.54
C GLN A 134 -6.21 11.03 -18.23
N GLN A 135 -7.01 11.75 -19.03
CA GLN A 135 -7.27 13.18 -18.82
C GLN A 135 -8.53 13.41 -17.99
#